data_AF-A0A969HF15-F1
#
_entry.id   AF-A0A969HF15-F1
#
_cell.length_a   1.000
_cell.length_b   1.000
_cell.length_c   1.000
_cell.angle_alpha   90.00
_cell.angle_beta   90.00
_cell.angle_gamma   90.00
#
_symmetry.space_group_name_H-M   'P 1'
#
loop_
_entity.id
_entity.type
_entity.pdbx_description
1 polymer ?
#
loop_
_entity_poly.entity_id
_entity_poly.type
_entity_poly.pdbx_seq_one_letter_code
_entity_poly.pdbx_strand_id
1 'polypeptide(L)' 'TNLSTWTSPASGAVYPAEWNLAIPGQGVDLHITPLISDQELRVSFTYWEGAVRVEGSHTGYGYVELTGYYESLRGRM' A
#
# COMPACT_ATOMS: atom_id res chain seq x y z
N THR A 1 -6.74 3.28 -8.35
CA THR A 1 -5.88 4.47 -8.48
C THR A 1 -5.22 4.77 -7.15
N ASN A 2 -4.00 5.31 -7.15
CA ASN A 2 -3.33 5.77 -5.93
C ASN A 2 -3.80 7.19 -5.58
N LEU A 3 -4.03 7.44 -4.30
CA LEU A 3 -4.55 8.72 -3.79
C LEU A 3 -3.53 9.47 -2.94
N SER A 4 -2.73 8.75 -2.16
CA SER A 4 -1.67 9.32 -1.33
C SER A 4 -0.46 8.39 -1.24
N THR A 5 0.69 8.95 -0.88
CA THR A 5 1.93 8.21 -0.65
C THR A 5 2.45 8.47 0.76
N TRP A 6 3.22 7.51 1.28
CA TRP A 6 4.00 7.65 2.49
C TRP A 6 5.48 7.42 2.18
N THR A 7 6.33 8.32 2.66
CA THR A 7 7.78 8.19 2.52
C THR A 7 8.35 7.65 3.83
N SER A 8 9.06 6.53 3.77
CA SER A 8 9.75 5.98 4.93
C SER A 8 10.85 6.93 5.39
N PRO A 9 10.82 7.42 6.64
CA PRO A 9 11.94 8.16 7.21
C PRO A 9 13.20 7.30 7.39
N ALA A 10 13.04 5.97 7.45
CA ALA A 10 14.13 5.05 7.73
C ALA A 10 14.88 4.61 6.46
N SER A 11 14.17 4.43 5.35
CA SER A 11 14.72 3.89 4.11
C SER A 11 14.70 4.87 2.94
N GLY A 12 13.88 5.93 3.02
CA GLY A 12 13.61 6.85 1.92
C GLY A 12 12.68 6.29 0.84
N ALA A 13 12.20 5.05 0.96
CA ALA A 13 11.25 4.46 0.02
C ALA A 13 9.90 5.21 0.04
N VAL A 14 9.30 5.37 -1.13
CA VAL A 14 8.01 6.05 -1.30
C VAL A 14 6.96 5.01 -1.65
N TYR A 15 6.08 4.72 -0.70
CA TYR A 15 5.02 3.74 -0.86
C TYR A 15 3.70 4.43 -1.22
N PRO A 16 2.93 3.93 -2.18
CA PRO A 16 1.52 4.31 -2.28
C PRO A 16 0.82 3.83 -1.00
N ALA A 17 0.14 4.72 -0.28
CA ALA A 17 -0.40 4.41 1.04
C ALA A 17 -1.93 4.27 1.01
N GLU A 18 -2.60 4.90 0.05
CA GLU A 18 -4.05 4.97 -0.03
C GLU A 18 -4.53 4.83 -1.48
N TRP A 19 -5.68 4.18 -1.67
CA TRP A 19 -6.18 3.83 -2.99
C TRP A 19 -7.70 3.87 -3.12
N ASN A 20 -8.15 4.07 -4.35
CA ASN A 20 -9.44 3.56 -4.80
C ASN A 20 -9.23 2.29 -5.64
N LEU A 21 -9.94 1.21 -5.32
CA LEU A 21 -9.92 -0.06 -6.05
C LEU A 21 -11.30 -0.35 -6.61
N ALA A 22 -11.41 -0.44 -7.94
CA ALA A 22 -12.66 -0.80 -8.60
C ALA A 22 -12.49 -2.05 -9.44
N ILE A 23 -13.43 -2.99 -9.30
CA ILE A 23 -13.61 -4.16 -10.16
C ILE A 23 -15.09 -4.17 -10.60
N PRO A 24 -15.45 -3.40 -11.64
CA PRO A 24 -16.86 -3.17 -12.00
C PRO A 24 -17.64 -4.45 -12.28
N GLY A 25 -17.02 -5.43 -12.95
CA GLY A 25 -17.65 -6.73 -13.25
C GLY A 25 -17.97 -7.58 -12.01
N GLN A 26 -17.49 -7.18 -10.83
CA GLN A 26 -17.75 -7.83 -9.54
C GLN A 26 -18.48 -6.91 -8.55
N GLY A 27 -18.92 -5.71 -8.97
CA GLY A 27 -19.55 -4.74 -8.07
C GLY A 27 -18.63 -4.22 -6.96
N VAL A 28 -17.32 -4.29 -7.16
CA VAL A 28 -16.33 -3.84 -6.18
C VAL A 28 -15.95 -2.40 -6.50
N ASP A 29 -16.11 -1.52 -5.52
CA ASP A 29 -15.60 -0.15 -5.53
C ASP A 29 -15.25 0.23 -4.09
N LEU A 30 -13.96 0.28 -3.80
CA LEU A 30 -13.41 0.34 -2.45
C LEU A 30 -12.46 1.51 -2.30
N HIS A 31 -12.62 2.23 -1.20
CA HIS A 31 -11.62 3.13 -0.65
C HIS A 31 -10.80 2.38 0.40
N ILE A 32 -9.48 2.38 0.23
CA ILE A 32 -8.55 1.62 1.06
C ILE A 32 -7.58 2.59 1.72
N THR A 33 -7.65 2.68 3.04
CA THR A 33 -6.89 3.63 3.87
C THR A 33 -6.03 2.88 4.88
N PRO A 34 -4.74 3.22 5.05
CA PRO A 34 -3.88 2.56 6.02
C PRO A 34 -4.27 2.98 7.44
N LEU A 35 -4.26 2.03 8.39
CA LEU A 35 -4.59 2.34 9.78
C LEU A 35 -3.49 3.15 10.47
N ILE A 36 -2.24 2.88 10.09
CA ILE A 36 -1.05 3.64 10.48
C ILE A 36 -0.12 3.75 9.26
N SER A 37 0.65 4.82 9.20
CA SER A 37 1.51 5.11 8.04
C SER A 37 2.79 4.29 8.02
N ASP A 38 3.49 4.19 9.15
CA ASP A 38 4.77 3.48 9.28
C ASP A 38 4.56 1.99 9.55
N GLN A 39 4.52 1.22 8.46
CA GLN A 39 4.43 -0.25 8.47
C GLN A 39 5.49 -0.86 7.55
N GLU A 40 6.65 -0.19 7.42
CA GLU A 40 7.78 -0.71 6.67
C GLU A 40 8.54 -1.77 7.48
N LEU A 41 8.69 -2.94 6.89
CA LEU A 41 9.49 -4.03 7.40
C LEU A 41 10.83 -4.05 6.66
N ARG A 42 11.93 -3.98 7.42
CA ARG A 42 13.31 -3.97 6.93
C ARG A 42 14.02 -5.25 7.36
N VAL A 43 13.61 -6.37 6.75
CA VAL A 43 14.12 -7.72 7.07
C VAL A 43 15.12 -8.19 6.00
N SER A 44 14.99 -9.42 5.47
CA SER A 44 15.83 -9.93 4.37
C SER A 44 15.66 -9.13 3.07
N PHE A 45 14.51 -8.49 2.87
CA PHE A 45 14.27 -7.42 1.92
C PHE A 45 13.34 -6.39 2.57
N THR A 46 13.37 -5.15 2.07
CA THR A 46 12.50 -4.09 2.59
C THR A 46 11.19 -4.06 1.81
N TYR A 47 10.08 -4.05 2.55
CA TYR A 47 8.74 -3.98 2.01
C TYR A 47 7.80 -3.30 3.01
N TRP A 48 6.67 -2.80 2.55
CA TRP A 48 5.63 -2.26 3.42
C TRP A 48 4.48 -3.26 3.50
N GLU A 49 4.08 -3.61 4.72
CA GLU A 49 2.99 -4.56 4.96
C GLU A 49 2.10 -3.99 6.04
N GLY A 50 0.95 -3.44 5.63
CA GLY A 50 0.17 -2.62 6.51
C GLY A 50 -1.29 -3.00 6.59
N ALA A 51 -1.81 -2.95 7.82
CA ALA A 51 -3.22 -3.08 8.10
C ALA A 51 -3.97 -1.87 7.51
N VAL A 52 -5.07 -2.14 6.82
CA VAL A 52 -5.91 -1.15 6.14
C VAL A 52 -7.36 -1.26 6.58
N ARG A 53 -8.06 -0.12 6.57
CA ARG A 53 -9.52 -0.04 6.56
C ARG A 53 -10.00 -0.06 5.12
N VAL A 54 -11.11 -0.76 4.89
CA VAL A 54 -11.82 -0.82 3.61
C VAL A 54 -13.21 -0.23 3.79
N GLU A 55 -13.58 0.69 2.91
CA GLU A 55 -14.90 1.36 2.86
C GLU A 55 -15.39 1.42 1.40
N GLY A 56 -16.70 1.62 1.18
CA GLY A 56 -17.31 1.68 -0.16
C GLY A 56 -18.35 0.59 -0.35
N SER A 57 -18.27 -0.18 -1.44
CA SER A 57 -19.22 -1.27 -1.71
C SER A 57 -19.14 -2.41 -0.68
N HIS A 58 -18.03 -2.50 0.05
CA HIS A 58 -17.84 -3.38 1.20
C HIS A 58 -17.13 -2.62 2.32
N THR A 59 -17.31 -3.07 3.56
CA THR A 59 -16.63 -2.50 4.73
C THR A 59 -15.89 -3.58 5.49
N GLY A 60 -14.70 -3.24 6.00
CA GLY A 60 -13.91 -4.19 6.78
C GLY A 60 -12.48 -3.73 7.01
N TYR A 61 -11.65 -4.71 7.36
CA TYR A 61 -10.22 -4.55 7.58
C TYR A 61 -9.46 -5.61 6.78
N GLY A 62 -8.24 -5.29 6.36
CA GLY A 62 -7.38 -6.19 5.59
C GLY A 62 -5.92 -5.78 5.69
N TYR A 63 -5.11 -6.33 4.79
CA TYR A 63 -3.69 -6.01 4.66
C TYR A 63 -3.33 -5.70 3.21
N VAL A 64 -2.38 -4.79 3.02
CA VAL A 64 -1.75 -4.53 1.73
C VAL A 64 -0.24 -4.73 1.88
N GLU A 65 0.35 -5.48 0.95
CA GLU A 65 1.78 -5.70 0.86
C GLU A 65 2.35 -4.98 -0.37
N LEU A 66 3.43 -4.22 -0.19
CA LEU A 66 4.07 -3.41 -1.21
C LEU A 66 5.57 -3.72 -1.23
N THR A 67 6.03 -4.31 -2.32
CA THR A 67 7.43 -4.69 -2.54
C THR A 67 8.02 -3.87 -3.69
N GLY A 68 9.36 -3.79 -3.76
CA GLY A 68 10.07 -3.12 -4.87
C GLY A 68 10.13 -1.59 -4.83
N TYR A 69 9.69 -0.96 -3.72
CA TYR A 69 9.74 0.49 -3.50
C TYR A 69 11.01 0.96 -2.79
N TYR A 70 11.69 0.07 -2.07
CA TYR A 70 13.04 0.28 -1.53
C TYR A 70 14.06 -0.28 -2.52
N GLU A 71 14.96 0.58 -3.01
CA GLU A 71 15.83 0.33 -4.18
C GLU A 71 15.03 -0.14 -5.40
N SER A 72 14.64 0.81 -6.27
CA SER A 72 13.85 0.46 -7.44
C SER A 72 14.55 -0.67 -8.23
N LEU A 73 13.83 -1.75 -8.53
CA LEU A 73 14.26 -2.75 -9.51
C LEU A 73 14.56 -2.11 -10.88
N ARG A 74 14.13 -0.86 -11.12
CA ARG A 74 14.52 -0.04 -12.29
C ARG A 74 16.02 0.20 -12.44
N GLY A 75 16.83 0.00 -11.39
CA GLY A 75 18.30 0.14 -11.47
C GLY A 75 19.05 -1.17 -11.76
N ARG A 76 18.35 -2.28 -11.97
CA ARG A 76 18.92 -3.63 -12.13
C ARG A 76 18.51 -4.34 -13.43
N MET A 77 17.96 -3.62 -14.40
CA MET A 77 17.77 -4.10 -15.78
C MET A 77 18.69 -3.38 -16.73
#